data_AF-A0A2T2UEY7-F1
#
_entry.id   AF-A0A2T2UEY7-F1
#
_cell.length_a   1.000
_cell.length_b   1.000
_cell.length_c   1.000
_cell.angle_alpha   90.00
_cell.angle_beta   90.00
_cell.angle_gamma   90.00
#
_symmetry.space_group_name_H-M   'P 1'
#
loop_
_entity.id
_entity.type
_entity.pdbx_description
1 polymer ?
#
loop_
_entity_poly.entity_id
_entity_poly.type
_entity_poly.pdbx_seq_one_letter_code
_entity_poly.pdbx_strand_id
1 'polypeptide(L)'
;MYIEDLLVVGGYQKYFDAIPLVHIFAVVGLLRSVSALVPQLLNAVGEARLNFFYSLANSVLMPAAFLVGAQFSLNGVAWAWVTAFPMAVMLLFYFGACALKMPLFTVLGRIVPAGLVLLPALGVALGAQWLADTYLPQMPILTLALGVLSTLGLGLGLIAWHEREAIAVIRGRYSAQSA
;
A
#
# COMPACT_ATOMS: atom_id res chain seq x y z
N MET A 1 8.90 -6.76 8.70
CA MET A 1 8.78 -7.32 10.05
C MET A 1 9.13 -8.80 10.09
N TYR A 2 8.45 -9.71 9.39
CA TYR A 2 8.88 -11.14 9.27
C TYR A 2 9.98 -11.42 8.22
N ILE A 3 10.69 -10.39 7.76
CA ILE A 3 11.62 -10.54 6.62
C ILE A 3 12.89 -11.31 7.03
N GLU A 4 13.29 -11.18 8.30
CA GLU A 4 14.43 -11.90 8.89
C GLU A 4 14.17 -13.40 8.92
N ASP A 5 13.03 -13.81 9.50
CA ASP A 5 12.60 -15.20 9.51
C ASP A 5 12.49 -15.76 8.08
N LEU A 6 11.98 -14.95 7.13
CA LEU A 6 11.84 -15.37 5.73
C LEU A 6 13.20 -15.65 5.09
N LEU A 7 14.18 -14.79 5.35
CA LEU A 7 15.55 -14.98 4.86
C LEU A 7 16.24 -16.16 5.55
N VAL A 8 15.97 -16.42 6.84
CA VAL A 8 16.50 -17.60 7.55
C VAL A 8 15.92 -18.88 7.00
N VAL A 9 14.59 -18.96 6.83
CA VAL A 9 13.90 -20.15 6.28
C VAL A 9 14.31 -20.39 4.82
N GLY A 10 14.50 -19.32 4.05
CA GLY A 10 14.96 -19.42 2.65
C GLY A 10 16.46 -19.70 2.49
N GLY A 11 17.26 -19.73 3.57
CA GLY A 11 18.72 -19.89 3.48
C GLY A 11 19.45 -18.69 2.88
N TYR A 12 18.84 -17.50 2.91
CA TYR A 12 19.25 -16.27 2.24
C TYR A 12 19.87 -15.23 3.20
N GLN A 13 20.57 -15.69 4.23
CA GLN A 13 21.16 -14.85 5.28
C GLN A 13 22.14 -13.78 4.74
N LYS A 14 22.77 -14.04 3.58
CA LYS A 14 23.66 -13.09 2.90
C LYS A 14 22.99 -11.75 2.50
N TYR A 15 21.66 -11.65 2.55
CA TYR A 15 20.90 -10.44 2.22
C TYR A 15 20.40 -9.68 3.46
N PHE A 16 20.93 -9.97 4.65
CA PHE A 16 20.53 -9.27 5.86
C PHE A 16 20.77 -7.75 5.77
N ASP A 17 21.83 -7.33 5.07
CA ASP A 17 22.12 -5.91 4.84
C ASP A 17 21.04 -5.18 4.04
N ALA A 18 20.19 -5.91 3.31
CA ALA A 18 19.07 -5.36 2.55
C ALA A 18 17.76 -5.27 3.34
N ILE A 19 17.69 -5.84 4.55
CA ILE A 19 16.50 -5.80 5.42
C ILE A 19 15.97 -4.37 5.64
N PRO A 20 16.81 -3.35 5.92
CA PRO A 20 16.32 -1.99 6.13
C PRO A 20 15.64 -1.42 4.88
N LEU A 21 16.14 -1.75 3.69
CA LEU A 21 15.57 -1.30 2.42
C LEU A 21 14.17 -1.88 2.22
N VAL A 22 13.97 -3.16 2.56
CA VAL A 22 12.65 -3.81 2.46
C VAL A 22 11.63 -3.13 3.35
N HIS A 23 12.02 -2.67 4.54
CA HIS A 23 11.11 -1.91 5.42
C HIS A 23 10.69 -0.58 4.79
N ILE A 24 11.62 0.15 4.17
CA ILE A 24 11.30 1.38 3.44
C ILE A 24 10.33 1.09 2.28
N PHE A 25 10.60 0.02 1.52
CA PHE A 25 9.74 -0.39 0.41
C PHE A 25 8.35 -0.85 0.86
N ALA A 26 8.23 -1.47 2.03
CA ALA A 26 6.93 -1.88 2.57
C ALA A 26 6.02 -0.66 2.82
N VAL A 27 6.58 0.46 3.33
CA VAL A 27 5.84 1.71 3.51
C VAL A 27 5.38 2.29 2.18
N VAL A 28 6.26 2.30 1.17
CA VAL A 28 5.90 2.72 -0.20
C VAL A 28 4.82 1.80 -0.79
N GLY A 29 4.90 0.51 -0.52
CA GLY A 29 3.92 -0.49 -0.94
C GLY A 29 2.50 -0.21 -0.44
N LEU A 30 2.35 0.26 0.81
CA LEU A 30 1.05 0.67 1.34
C LEU A 30 0.43 1.82 0.53
N LEU A 31 1.23 2.83 0.23
CA LEU A 31 0.77 3.97 -0.58
C LEU A 31 0.43 3.54 -2.01
N ARG A 32 1.18 2.57 -2.54
CA ARG A 32 0.94 1.98 -3.86
C ARG A 32 -0.40 1.29 -3.96
N SER A 33 -0.81 0.53 -2.94
CA SER A 33 -2.09 -0.18 -2.91
C SER A 33 -3.30 0.74 -3.13
N VAL A 34 -3.26 1.95 -2.57
CA VAL A 34 -4.33 2.95 -2.76
C VAL A 34 -4.24 3.59 -4.15
N SER A 35 -3.03 3.97 -4.57
CA SER A 35 -2.78 4.62 -5.87
C SER A 35 -3.18 3.77 -7.07
N ALA A 36 -3.18 2.44 -6.95
CA ALA A 36 -3.52 1.52 -8.04
C ALA A 36 -5.01 1.56 -8.44
N LEU A 37 -5.89 2.05 -7.57
CA LEU A 37 -7.33 2.12 -7.80
C LEU A 37 -7.76 3.35 -8.60
N VAL A 38 -7.03 4.46 -8.47
CA VAL A 38 -7.39 5.76 -9.09
C VAL A 38 -7.36 5.70 -10.63
N PRO A 39 -6.36 5.09 -11.31
CA PRO A 39 -6.38 4.96 -12.76
C PRO A 39 -7.55 4.13 -13.27
N GLN A 40 -7.96 3.09 -12.52
CA GLN A 40 -9.09 2.25 -12.88
C GLN A 40 -10.41 3.04 -12.82
N LEU A 41 -10.59 3.85 -11.77
CA LEU A 41 -11.70 4.79 -11.66
C LEU A 41 -11.73 5.81 -12.80
N LEU A 42 -10.59 6.41 -13.13
CA LEU A 42 -10.48 7.37 -14.23
C LEU A 42 -10.83 6.75 -15.59
N ASN A 43 -10.41 5.51 -15.84
CA ASN A 43 -10.79 4.77 -17.04
C ASN A 43 -12.29 4.46 -17.08
N ALA A 44 -12.90 4.10 -15.94
CA ALA A 44 -14.32 3.82 -15.86
C ALA A 44 -15.20 5.05 -16.13
N VAL A 45 -14.74 6.24 -15.76
CA VAL A 45 -15.43 7.53 -16.01
C VAL A 45 -15.20 8.05 -17.44
N GLY A 46 -14.34 7.40 -18.23
CA GLY A 46 -14.04 7.79 -19.61
C GLY A 46 -12.92 8.84 -19.75
N GLU A 47 -12.24 9.18 -18.67
CA GLU A 47 -11.18 10.20 -18.60
C GLU A 47 -9.78 9.61 -18.90
N ALA A 48 -9.70 8.74 -19.91
CA ALA A 48 -8.48 8.04 -20.30
C ALA A 48 -7.33 9.00 -20.70
N ARG A 49 -7.68 10.21 -21.15
CA ARG A 49 -6.71 11.27 -21.50
C ARG A 49 -5.86 11.70 -20.30
N LEU A 50 -6.45 11.75 -19.10
CA LEU A 50 -5.72 12.11 -17.88
C LEU A 50 -4.80 10.99 -17.42
N ASN A 51 -5.21 9.72 -17.58
CA ASN A 51 -4.33 8.57 -17.35
C ASN A 51 -3.13 8.57 -18.31
N PHE A 52 -3.31 9.00 -19.55
CA PHE A 52 -2.20 9.16 -20.50
C PHE A 52 -1.20 10.22 -20.03
N PHE A 53 -1.65 11.41 -19.64
CA PHE A 53 -0.76 12.45 -19.11
C PHE A 53 -0.07 12.05 -17.81
N TYR A 54 -0.77 11.36 -16.91
CA TYR A 54 -0.16 10.77 -15.71
C TYR A 54 0.93 9.76 -16.07
N SER A 55 0.66 8.86 -17.01
CA SER A 55 1.63 7.84 -17.44
C SER A 55 2.86 8.48 -18.09
N LEU A 56 2.67 9.55 -18.86
CA LEU A 56 3.75 10.31 -19.48
C LEU A 56 4.59 11.07 -18.45
N ALA A 57 3.96 11.69 -17.45
CA ALA A 57 4.68 12.35 -16.38
C ALA A 57 5.48 11.33 -15.53
N ASN A 58 4.86 10.18 -15.22
CA ASN A 58 5.51 9.13 -14.44
C ASN A 58 6.65 8.44 -15.20
N SER A 59 6.55 8.31 -16.53
CA SER A 59 7.62 7.74 -17.36
C SER A 59 8.89 8.59 -17.39
N VAL A 60 8.80 9.89 -17.07
CA VAL A 60 9.94 10.78 -16.93
C VAL A 60 10.36 10.92 -15.47
N LEU A 61 9.40 11.13 -14.57
CA LEU A 61 9.64 11.38 -13.14
C LEU A 61 10.36 10.20 -12.47
N MET A 62 9.89 8.96 -12.71
CA MET A 62 10.48 7.80 -12.06
C MET A 62 11.92 7.56 -12.49
N PRO A 63 12.24 7.44 -13.79
CA PRO A 63 13.63 7.27 -14.21
C PRO A 63 14.54 8.40 -13.71
N ALA A 64 14.09 9.65 -13.74
CA ALA A 64 14.87 10.77 -13.23
C ALA A 64 15.19 10.64 -11.73
N ALA A 65 14.19 10.32 -10.90
CA ALA A 65 14.38 10.11 -9.47
C ALA A 65 15.34 8.96 -9.18
N PHE A 66 15.23 7.86 -9.94
CA PHE A 66 16.12 6.71 -9.81
C PHE A 66 17.55 7.02 -10.25
N LEU A 67 17.74 7.78 -11.33
CA LEU A 67 19.05 8.21 -11.80
C LEU A 67 19.77 9.05 -10.75
N VAL A 68 19.05 9.95 -10.08
CA VAL A 68 19.59 10.74 -8.97
C VAL A 68 19.88 9.85 -7.77
N GLY A 69 18.92 9.00 -7.37
CA GLY A 69 19.07 8.10 -6.21
C GLY A 69 20.23 7.11 -6.36
N ALA A 70 20.45 6.59 -7.57
CA ALA A 70 21.52 5.65 -7.87
C ALA A 70 22.93 6.24 -7.67
N GLN A 71 23.10 7.56 -7.76
CA GLN A 71 24.39 8.21 -7.51
C GLN A 71 24.83 8.12 -6.05
N PHE A 72 23.89 7.99 -5.12
CA PHE A 72 24.13 8.07 -3.68
C PHE A 72 24.14 6.70 -2.97
N SER A 73 24.22 5.60 -3.71
CA SER A 73 24.12 4.18 -3.28
C SER A 73 22.71 3.56 -3.32
N LEU A 74 22.62 2.28 -2.94
CA LEU A 74 21.38 1.52 -2.85
C LEU A 74 20.35 2.16 -1.89
N ASN A 75 20.83 2.83 -0.84
CA ASN A 75 19.97 3.61 0.07
C ASN A 75 19.38 4.85 -0.64
N GLY A 76 20.15 5.48 -1.53
CA GLY A 76 19.67 6.60 -2.35
C GLY A 76 18.51 6.19 -3.26
N VAL A 77 18.53 4.96 -3.78
CA VAL A 77 17.40 4.40 -4.54
C VAL A 77 16.16 4.22 -3.67
N ALA A 78 16.31 3.75 -2.43
CA ALA A 78 15.17 3.63 -1.51
C ALA A 78 14.54 5.00 -1.20
N TRP A 79 15.37 6.03 -0.99
CA TRP A 79 14.88 7.41 -0.80
C TRP A 79 14.26 8.02 -2.06
N ALA A 80 14.75 7.66 -3.24
CA ALA A 80 14.10 8.06 -4.49
C ALA A 80 12.67 7.54 -4.57
N TRP A 81 12.40 6.32 -4.11
CA TRP A 81 11.03 5.81 -4.00
C TRP A 81 10.19 6.56 -2.97
N VAL A 82 10.76 6.86 -1.80
CA VAL A 82 10.05 7.60 -0.74
C VAL A 82 9.64 8.99 -1.20
N THR A 83 10.38 9.61 -2.12
CA THR A 83 10.10 10.97 -2.61
C THR A 83 9.32 10.99 -3.92
N ALA A 84 9.71 10.20 -4.91
CA ALA A 84 9.07 10.16 -6.22
C ALA A 84 7.66 9.57 -6.17
N PHE A 85 7.43 8.59 -5.29
CA PHE A 85 6.14 7.91 -5.23
C PHE A 85 5.02 8.80 -4.67
N PRO A 86 5.19 9.51 -3.52
CA PRO A 86 4.21 10.51 -3.09
C PRO A 86 3.99 11.62 -4.12
N MET A 87 5.05 12.05 -4.82
CA MET A 87 4.93 13.05 -5.89
C MET A 87 4.08 12.53 -7.05
N ALA A 88 4.28 11.30 -7.50
CA ALA A 88 3.45 10.66 -8.52
C ALA A 88 1.99 10.53 -8.05
N VAL A 89 1.78 10.14 -6.80
CA VAL A 89 0.45 10.02 -6.18
C VAL A 89 -0.25 11.39 -6.09
N MET A 90 0.46 12.45 -5.73
CA MET A 90 -0.09 13.81 -5.76
C MET A 90 -0.50 14.24 -7.16
N LEU A 91 0.32 13.91 -8.17
CA LEU A 91 0.01 14.17 -9.57
C LEU A 91 -1.28 13.46 -10.00
N LEU A 92 -1.42 12.19 -9.59
CA LEU A 92 -2.58 11.37 -9.83
C LEU A 92 -3.84 11.94 -9.16
N PHE A 93 -3.73 12.41 -7.91
CA PHE A 93 -4.84 13.06 -7.20
C PHE A 93 -5.22 14.41 -7.81
N TYR A 94 -4.24 15.18 -8.27
CA TYR A 94 -4.48 16.44 -8.96
C TYR A 94 -5.30 16.22 -10.25
N PHE A 95 -4.86 15.28 -11.10
CA PHE A 95 -5.59 14.92 -12.30
C PHE A 95 -6.96 14.29 -11.97
N GLY A 96 -7.04 13.44 -10.95
CA GLY A 96 -8.29 12.88 -10.46
C GLY A 96 -9.30 13.95 -10.05
N ALA A 97 -8.89 14.91 -9.24
CA ALA A 97 -9.75 16.01 -8.80
C ALA A 97 -10.21 16.89 -9.97
N CYS A 98 -9.32 17.14 -10.93
CA CYS A 98 -9.64 17.90 -12.13
C CYS A 98 -10.69 17.18 -13.01
N ALA A 99 -10.61 15.85 -13.11
CA ALA A 99 -11.57 15.02 -13.84
C ALA A 99 -12.95 14.98 -13.17
N LEU A 100 -12.96 14.81 -11.83
CA LEU A 100 -14.20 14.68 -11.07
C LEU A 100 -14.88 16.04 -10.77
N LYS A 101 -14.26 17.18 -11.11
CA LYS A 101 -14.69 18.54 -10.71
C LYS A 101 -14.97 18.67 -9.20
N MET A 102 -14.29 17.88 -8.39
CA MET A 102 -14.41 17.89 -6.93
C MET A 102 -13.18 18.56 -6.31
N PRO A 103 -13.32 19.27 -5.17
CA PRO A 103 -12.16 19.85 -4.51
C PRO A 103 -11.20 18.77 -4.00
N LEU A 104 -9.90 18.96 -4.23
CA LEU A 104 -8.81 18.04 -3.83
C LEU A 104 -8.90 17.63 -2.35
N PHE A 105 -9.33 18.54 -1.48
CA PHE A 105 -9.51 18.29 -0.05
C PHE A 105 -10.63 17.28 0.25
N THR A 106 -11.65 17.17 -0.59
CA THR A 106 -12.73 16.18 -0.43
C THR A 106 -12.30 14.80 -0.89
N VAL A 107 -11.48 14.73 -1.95
CA VAL A 107 -10.87 13.47 -2.40
C VAL A 107 -9.89 12.97 -1.34
N LEU A 108 -8.97 13.85 -0.89
CA LEU A 108 -8.00 13.54 0.16
C LEU A 108 -8.70 13.16 1.48
N GLY A 109 -9.74 13.90 1.87
CA GLY A 109 -10.55 13.63 3.06
C GLY A 109 -11.33 12.31 3.01
N ARG A 110 -11.58 11.73 1.82
CA ARG A 110 -12.13 10.37 1.65
C ARG A 110 -11.09 9.27 1.63
N ILE A 111 -9.82 9.59 1.40
CA ILE A 111 -8.70 8.64 1.45
C ILE A 111 -8.10 8.53 2.86
N VAL A 112 -8.15 9.61 3.64
CA VAL A 112 -7.79 9.63 5.07
C VAL A 112 -8.49 8.51 5.86
N PRO A 113 -9.80 8.24 5.74
CA PRO A 113 -10.43 7.12 6.40
C PRO A 113 -9.90 5.75 5.92
N ALA A 114 -9.53 5.59 4.65
CA ALA A 114 -8.91 4.35 4.16
C ALA A 114 -7.52 4.11 4.77
N GLY A 115 -6.74 5.17 5.01
CA GLY A 115 -5.50 5.10 5.79
C GLY A 115 -5.73 4.74 7.26
N LEU A 116 -6.81 5.25 7.86
CA LEU A 116 -7.23 4.91 9.22
C LEU A 116 -7.64 3.44 9.37
N VAL A 117 -8.20 2.81 8.34
CA VAL A 117 -8.53 1.36 8.33
C VAL A 117 -7.27 0.49 8.37
N LEU A 118 -6.15 0.99 7.86
CA LEU A 118 -4.86 0.28 7.91
C LEU A 118 -4.19 0.36 9.29
N LEU A 119 -4.53 1.34 10.14
CA LEU A 119 -3.93 1.50 11.47
C LEU A 119 -4.24 0.33 12.42
N PRO A 120 -5.49 -0.17 12.53
CA PRO A 120 -5.80 -1.38 13.30
C PRO A 120 -5.06 -2.61 12.75
N ALA A 121 -4.97 -2.78 11.43
CA ALA A 121 -4.27 -3.90 10.81
C ALA A 121 -2.75 -3.86 11.13
N LEU A 122 -2.15 -2.67 11.11
CA LEU A 122 -0.77 -2.44 11.55
C LEU A 122 -0.59 -2.74 13.04
N GLY A 123 -1.50 -2.27 13.90
CA GLY A 123 -1.45 -2.51 15.34
C GLY A 123 -1.56 -4.01 15.70
N VAL A 124 -2.42 -4.74 14.98
CA VAL A 124 -2.55 -6.19 15.11
C VAL A 124 -1.30 -6.92 14.61
N ALA A 125 -0.71 -6.48 13.49
CA ALA A 125 0.54 -7.07 12.98
C ALA A 125 1.69 -6.91 13.99
N LEU A 126 1.82 -5.72 14.58
CA LEU A 126 2.80 -5.42 15.64
C LEU A 126 2.53 -6.25 16.91
N GLY A 127 1.27 -6.36 17.32
CA GLY A 127 0.87 -7.14 18.49
C GLY A 127 1.08 -8.65 18.32
N ALA A 128 0.74 -9.20 17.15
CA ALA A 128 0.98 -10.61 16.82
C ALA A 128 2.47 -10.94 16.81
N GLN A 129 3.31 -10.02 16.33
CA GLN A 129 4.76 -10.20 16.38
C GLN A 129 5.29 -10.16 17.80
N TRP A 130 4.87 -9.20 18.62
CA TRP A 130 5.31 -9.13 20.03
C TRP A 130 4.96 -10.41 20.80
N LEU A 131 3.79 -11.00 20.52
CA LEU A 131 3.35 -12.27 21.08
C LEU A 131 4.17 -13.46 20.55
N ALA A 132 4.48 -13.48 19.26
CA ALA A 132 5.29 -14.54 18.66
C ALA A 132 6.75 -14.51 19.15
N ASP A 133 7.35 -13.32 19.29
CA ASP A 133 8.70 -13.13 19.82
C ASP A 133 8.80 -13.54 21.30
N THR A 134 7.72 -13.34 22.07
CA THR A 134 7.68 -13.69 23.50
C THR A 134 7.49 -15.20 23.74
N TYR A 135 6.69 -15.89 22.91
CA TYR A 135 6.29 -17.27 23.17
C TYR A 135 6.97 -18.33 22.28
N LEU A 136 7.51 -17.97 21.11
CA LEU A 136 8.09 -18.92 20.15
C LEU A 136 9.45 -18.47 19.55
N PRO A 137 10.44 -18.08 20.37
CA PRO A 137 11.73 -17.57 19.87
C PRO A 137 12.61 -18.62 19.15
N GLN A 138 12.24 -19.91 19.15
CA GLN A 138 13.07 -21.02 18.65
C GLN A 138 12.53 -21.69 17.37
N MET A 139 11.37 -21.26 16.83
CA MET A 139 10.73 -21.88 15.66
C MET A 139 10.34 -20.85 14.58
N PRO A 140 11.31 -20.38 13.75
CA PRO A 140 11.08 -19.30 12.79
C PRO A 140 10.02 -19.61 11.73
N ILE A 141 9.84 -20.88 11.35
CA ILE A 141 8.81 -21.31 10.37
C ILE A 141 7.39 -21.13 10.93
N LEU A 142 7.18 -21.48 12.20
CA LEU A 142 5.88 -21.36 12.87
C LEU A 142 5.52 -19.89 13.12
N THR A 143 6.50 -19.09 13.53
CA THR A 143 6.35 -17.64 13.70
C THR A 143 5.94 -16.95 12.40
N LEU A 144 6.58 -17.29 11.28
CA LEU A 144 6.18 -16.81 9.95
C LEU A 144 4.76 -17.21 9.57
N ALA A 145 4.45 -18.51 9.68
CA ALA A 145 3.15 -19.03 9.26
C ALA A 145 2.02 -18.41 10.08
N LEU A 146 2.16 -18.33 11.40
CA LEU A 146 1.18 -17.72 12.29
C LEU A 146 1.11 -16.20 12.09
N GLY A 147 2.23 -15.52 11.89
CA GLY A 147 2.30 -14.09 11.61
C GLY A 147 1.57 -13.70 10.32
N VAL A 148 1.79 -14.46 9.23
CA VAL A 148 1.11 -14.22 7.95
C VAL A 148 -0.38 -14.56 8.03
N LEU A 149 -0.75 -15.70 8.64
CA LEU A 149 -2.14 -16.12 8.75
C LEU A 149 -2.95 -15.18 9.66
N SER A 150 -2.37 -14.71 10.76
CA SER A 150 -3.03 -13.76 11.67
C SER A 150 -3.23 -12.40 10.99
N THR A 151 -2.20 -11.85 10.35
CA THR A 151 -2.29 -10.55 9.66
C THR A 151 -3.26 -10.58 8.47
N LEU A 152 -3.24 -11.63 7.64
CA LEU A 152 -4.19 -11.78 6.54
C LEU A 152 -5.62 -12.04 7.04
N GLY A 153 -5.79 -12.97 7.99
CA GLY A 153 -7.11 -13.34 8.50
C GLY A 153 -7.81 -12.17 9.20
N LEU A 154 -7.08 -11.41 10.01
CA LEU A 154 -7.63 -10.24 10.72
C LEU A 154 -7.77 -9.04 9.78
N GLY A 155 -6.85 -8.84 8.83
CA GLY A 155 -6.99 -7.81 7.80
C GLY A 155 -8.25 -8.02 6.96
N LEU A 156 -8.48 -9.23 6.47
CA LEU A 156 -9.70 -9.60 5.74
C LEU A 156 -10.94 -9.51 6.62
N GLY A 157 -10.85 -9.91 7.89
CA GLY A 157 -11.95 -9.80 8.85
C GLY A 157 -12.37 -8.36 9.14
N LEU A 158 -11.40 -7.44 9.29
CA LEU A 158 -11.64 -6.02 9.49
C LEU A 158 -12.21 -5.35 8.23
N ILE A 159 -11.69 -5.68 7.05
CA ILE A 159 -12.26 -5.22 5.77
C ILE A 159 -13.70 -5.73 5.63
N ALA A 160 -13.94 -7.01 5.90
CA ALA A 160 -15.28 -7.60 5.86
C ALA A 160 -16.23 -7.02 6.91
N TRP A 161 -15.71 -6.47 8.02
CA TRP A 161 -16.50 -5.79 9.03
C TRP A 161 -16.84 -4.35 8.60
N HIS A 162 -15.87 -3.61 8.08
CA HIS A 162 -16.03 -2.20 7.79
C HIS A 162 -16.72 -1.94 6.45
N GLU A 163 -16.46 -2.76 5.43
CA GLU A 163 -17.05 -2.64 4.10
C GLU A 163 -18.30 -3.52 3.89
N ARG A 164 -19.03 -3.84 4.98
CA ARG A 164 -20.27 -4.64 4.89
C ARG A 164 -21.28 -4.06 3.91
N GLU A 165 -21.35 -2.74 3.81
CA GLU A 165 -22.24 -2.03 2.88
C GLU A 165 -21.78 -2.18 1.42
N ALA A 166 -20.48 -2.01 1.12
CA ALA A 166 -19.97 -2.22 -0.23
C ALA A 166 -20.10 -3.69 -0.67
N ILE A 167 -19.85 -4.63 0.24
CA ILE A 167 -20.05 -6.07 0.00
C ILE A 167 -21.54 -6.39 -0.21
N ALA A 168 -22.45 -5.70 0.50
CA ALA A 168 -23.89 -5.85 0.30
C ALA A 168 -24.34 -5.31 -1.07
N VAL A 169 -23.77 -4.20 -1.53
CA VAL A 169 -24.01 -3.63 -2.86
C VAL A 169 -23.52 -4.59 -3.96
N ILE A 170 -22.29 -5.11 -3.85
CA ILE A 170 -21.73 -6.08 -4.81
C ILE A 170 -22.52 -7.41 -4.83
N ARG A 171 -23.05 -7.83 -3.67
CA ARG A 171 -23.96 -8.99 -3.56
C ARG A 171 -25.39 -8.72 -4.05
N GLY A 172 -25.64 -7.56 -4.65
CA GLY A 172 -26.94 -7.20 -5.24
C GLY A 172 -28.05 -6.97 -4.23
N ARG A 173 -27.71 -6.66 -2.96
CA ARG A 173 -28.69 -6.50 -1.86
C ARG A 173 -29.13 -5.05 -1.61
N TYR A 174 -28.65 -4.09 -2.41
CA TYR A 174 -29.14 -2.71 -2.40
C TYR A 174 -29.73 -2.35 -3.77
N SER A 175 -31.05 -2.29 -3.85
CA SER A 175 -31.78 -1.67 -4.96
C SER A 175 -31.71 -0.14 -4.79
N ALA A 176 -31.33 0.57 -5.86
CA ALA A 176 -31.36 2.02 -5.95
C ALA A 176 -32.82 2.53 -6.01
N GLN A 177 -33.56 2.38 -4.92
CA GLN A 177 -34.95 2.81 -4.83
C GLN A 177 -35.26 3.37 -3.43
N SER A 178 -34.46 4.34 -2.97
CA SER A 178 -34.86 5.36 -1.97
C SER A 178 -33.69 6.26 -1.58
N ALA A 179 -33.41 7.27 -2.40
CA ALA A 179 -32.96 8.59 -1.98
C ALA A 179 -33.19 9.57 -3.13
#